data_AF-A0A9P7DBZ1-F1
#
_entry.id   AF-A0A9P7DBZ1-F1
#
_cell.length_a   1.000
_cell.length_b   1.000
_cell.length_c   1.000
_cell.angle_alpha   90.00
_cell.angle_beta   90.00
_cell.angle_gamma   90.00
#
_symmetry.space_group_name_H-M   'P 1'
#
loop_
_entity.id
_entity.type
_entity.pdbx_description
1 polymer ?
#
loop_
_entity_poly.entity_id
_entity_poly.type
_entity_poly.pdbx_seq_one_letter_code
_entity_poly.pdbx_strand_id
1 'polypeptide(L)'
;VCRRPTSKRCSCSQSTWYYTSEHLQIDWSRHRKECVLATHSTIFAILPAAEQQVITCSAVLFSPEEGHPNIITVGCRLSNASSDGIHHKPLVSGHFLDGQVESIVLTQDFNGEPLRFPLHLWYLPTALLPCTHIHHAIF
;
A
#
# COMPACT_ATOMS: atom_id res chain seq x y z
N VAL A 1 16.38 -16.39 -22.48
CA VAL A 1 16.01 -15.82 -21.17
C VAL A 1 17.27 -15.47 -20.40
N CYS A 2 17.47 -14.21 -20.03
CA CYS A 2 18.74 -13.63 -19.56
C CYS A 2 19.18 -14.02 -18.12
N ARG A 3 18.51 -15.00 -17.47
CA ARG A 3 18.86 -15.58 -16.15
C ARG A 3 19.11 -14.58 -14.99
N ARG A 4 18.65 -13.34 -15.10
CA ARG A 4 18.74 -12.32 -14.05
C ARG A 4 17.38 -12.11 -13.38
N PRO A 5 17.32 -11.74 -12.09
CA PRO A 5 16.06 -11.57 -11.36
C PRO A 5 15.22 -10.44 -11.96
N THR A 6 13.98 -10.74 -12.36
CA THR A 6 13.06 -9.79 -12.98
C THR A 6 12.54 -8.77 -11.97
N SER A 7 12.75 -7.49 -12.23
CA SER A 7 12.41 -6.40 -11.29
C SER A 7 11.31 -5.47 -11.78
N LYS A 8 10.88 -5.59 -13.05
CA LYS A 8 9.87 -4.72 -13.65
C LYS A 8 8.72 -5.54 -14.23
N ARG A 9 7.51 -5.03 -14.10
CA ARG A 9 6.28 -5.63 -14.62
C ARG A 9 5.62 -4.65 -15.59
N CYS A 10 4.98 -5.16 -16.64
CA CYS A 10 4.22 -4.29 -17.55
C CYS A 10 3.09 -3.57 -16.78
N SER A 11 3.01 -2.25 -16.88
CA SER A 11 1.99 -1.45 -16.18
C SER A 11 0.59 -1.63 -16.73
N CYS A 12 0.44 -1.99 -18.01
CA CYS A 12 -0.86 -2.16 -18.67
C CYS A 12 -1.50 -3.52 -18.36
N SER A 13 -0.76 -4.61 -18.57
CA SER A 13 -1.32 -5.96 -18.41
C SER A 13 -1.03 -6.60 -17.06
N GLN A 14 0.03 -6.14 -16.36
CA GLN A 14 0.51 -6.74 -15.12
C GLN A 14 0.83 -8.24 -15.19
N SER A 15 0.80 -8.86 -16.38
CA SER A 15 0.89 -10.30 -16.60
C SER A 15 2.27 -10.75 -17.08
N THR A 16 3.18 -9.81 -17.37
CA THR A 16 4.52 -10.11 -17.91
C THR A 16 5.60 -9.34 -17.20
N TRP A 17 6.71 -10.02 -16.92
CA TRP A 17 7.86 -9.51 -16.19
C TRP A 17 9.07 -9.31 -17.10
N TYR A 18 9.78 -8.20 -16.89
CA TYR A 18 10.98 -7.82 -17.61
C TYR A 18 12.10 -7.47 -16.63
N TYR A 19 13.33 -7.68 -17.07
CA TYR A 19 14.51 -7.35 -16.27
C TYR A 19 14.78 -5.83 -16.25
N THR A 20 14.64 -5.17 -17.41
CA THR A 20 14.85 -3.73 -17.60
C THR A 20 13.81 -3.16 -18.54
N SER A 21 13.68 -1.82 -18.58
CA SER A 21 12.81 -1.15 -19.54
C SER A 21 13.26 -1.39 -20.99
N GLU A 22 14.56 -1.58 -21.24
CA GLU A 22 15.11 -1.92 -22.56
C GLU A 22 14.58 -3.26 -23.07
N HIS A 23 14.52 -4.28 -22.21
CA HIS A 23 13.95 -5.59 -22.59
C HIS A 23 12.46 -5.49 -22.92
N LEU A 24 11.71 -4.63 -22.22
CA LEU A 24 10.33 -4.34 -22.55
C LEU A 24 10.23 -3.68 -23.93
N GLN A 25 11.09 -2.70 -24.23
CA GLN A 25 11.08 -1.99 -25.52
C GLN A 25 11.41 -2.90 -26.70
N ILE A 26 12.41 -3.78 -26.55
CA ILE A 26 12.76 -4.79 -27.57
C ILE A 26 11.59 -5.75 -27.81
N ASP A 27 10.92 -6.19 -26.75
CA ASP A 27 9.81 -7.13 -26.83
C ASP A 27 8.47 -6.47 -27.18
N TRP A 28 8.40 -5.14 -27.17
CA TRP A 28 7.15 -4.39 -27.20
C TRP A 28 6.31 -4.70 -28.44
N SER A 29 6.93 -4.86 -29.60
CA SER A 29 6.25 -5.19 -30.87
C SER A 29 5.50 -6.52 -30.83
N ARG A 30 6.00 -7.51 -30.06
CA ARG A 30 5.31 -8.77 -29.80
C ARG A 30 4.33 -8.59 -28.65
N HIS A 31 4.81 -8.09 -27.50
CA HIS A 31 4.03 -7.97 -26.28
C HIS A 31 2.74 -7.17 -26.48
N ARG A 32 2.76 -6.06 -27.24
CA ARG A 32 1.56 -5.24 -27.50
C ARG A 32 0.41 -6.00 -28.17
N LYS A 33 0.67 -7.12 -28.84
CA LYS A 33 -0.37 -7.96 -29.45
C LYS A 33 -1.12 -8.81 -28.41
N GLU A 34 -0.47 -9.08 -27.29
CA GLU A 34 -0.96 -9.89 -26.17
C GLU A 34 -1.15 -9.06 -24.89
N CYS A 35 -0.76 -7.78 -24.92
CA CYS A 35 -0.90 -6.83 -23.84
C CYS A 35 -2.36 -6.41 -23.75
N VAL A 36 -3.18 -7.29 -23.19
CA VAL A 36 -4.52 -6.94 -22.76
C VAL A 36 -4.43 -6.08 -21.51
N LEU A 37 -5.10 -4.92 -21.55
CA LEU A 37 -5.29 -4.10 -20.37
C LEU A 37 -5.88 -4.99 -19.28
N ALA A 38 -5.26 -5.00 -18.10
CA ALA A 38 -5.84 -5.64 -16.93
C ALA A 38 -7.13 -4.89 -16.59
N THR A 39 -8.21 -5.23 -17.28
CA THR A 39 -9.53 -4.71 -17.04
C THR A 39 -9.96 -5.37 -15.74
N HIS A 40 -9.82 -4.62 -14.64
CA HIS A 40 -10.64 -4.87 -13.45
C HIS A 40 -12.06 -5.04 -13.96
N SER A 41 -12.53 -6.28 -13.93
CA SER A 41 -13.74 -6.72 -14.62
C SER A 41 -14.94 -6.00 -14.02
N THR A 42 -15.29 -4.86 -14.61
CA THR A 42 -16.46 -4.07 -14.22
C THR A 42 -17.58 -4.54 -15.14
N ILE A 43 -18.17 -5.70 -14.81
CA ILE A 43 -19.41 -6.14 -15.44
C ILE A 43 -20.51 -5.24 -14.88
N PHE A 44 -21.06 -4.37 -15.72
CA PHE A 44 -22.18 -3.49 -15.42
C PHE A 44 -23.46 -4.33 -15.23
N ALA A 45 -23.73 -4.71 -13.99
CA ALA A 45 -25.08 -5.01 -13.51
C ALA A 45 -25.51 -3.85 -12.60
N ILE A 46 -26.72 -3.36 -12.84
CA ILE A 46 -27.36 -2.22 -12.17
C ILE A 46 -27.27 -2.38 -10.65
N LEU A 47 -26.58 -1.47 -9.94
CA LEU A 47 -26.46 -1.51 -8.46
C LEU A 47 -26.54 -0.10 -7.84
N PRO A 48 -27.09 0.01 -6.60
CA PRO A 48 -27.57 1.25 -6.00
C PRO A 48 -26.45 2.13 -5.43
N ALA A 49 -26.73 3.44 -5.32
CA ALA A 49 -26.05 4.44 -4.51
C ALA A 49 -24.53 4.27 -4.29
N ALA A 50 -23.72 4.76 -5.25
CA ALA A 50 -22.33 5.18 -5.10
C ALA A 50 -21.55 4.54 -3.93
N GLU A 51 -21.36 3.22 -3.97
CA GLU A 51 -20.47 2.54 -3.04
C GLU A 51 -19.05 3.11 -3.26
N GLN A 52 -18.51 3.77 -2.24
CA GLN A 52 -17.14 4.25 -2.27
C GLN A 52 -16.23 3.05 -2.52
N GLN A 53 -15.46 3.09 -3.60
CA GLN A 53 -14.53 2.03 -3.94
C GLN A 53 -13.48 1.91 -2.83
N VAL A 54 -13.57 0.82 -2.05
CA VAL A 54 -12.60 0.46 -1.02
C VAL A 54 -11.68 -0.61 -1.60
N ILE A 55 -10.37 -0.33 -1.61
CA ILE A 55 -9.34 -1.31 -1.98
C ILE A 55 -8.75 -1.87 -0.69
N THR A 56 -8.47 -3.17 -0.62
CA THR A 56 -7.82 -3.77 0.55
C THR A 56 -6.30 -3.73 0.44
N CYS A 57 -5.62 -3.37 1.53
CA CYS A 57 -4.16 -3.39 1.65
C CYS A 57 -3.76 -4.19 2.89
N SER A 58 -2.55 -4.73 2.91
CA SER A 58 -1.95 -5.32 4.11
C SER A 58 -1.24 -4.23 4.93
N ALA A 59 -1.40 -4.28 6.25
CA ALA A 59 -0.71 -3.42 7.19
C ALA A 59 -0.12 -4.24 8.34
N VAL A 60 0.91 -3.71 8.99
CA VAL A 60 1.48 -4.28 10.21
C VAL A 60 0.89 -3.55 11.41
N LEU A 61 0.21 -4.29 12.29
CA LEU A 61 -0.36 -3.81 13.53
C LEU A 61 0.54 -4.18 14.70
N PHE A 62 0.81 -3.21 15.56
CA PHE A 62 1.49 -3.39 16.82
C PHE A 62 0.48 -3.14 17.95
N SER A 63 -0.12 -4.20 18.48
CA SER A 63 -1.03 -4.11 19.63
C SER A 63 -0.22 -4.16 20.93
N PRO A 64 -0.52 -3.31 21.93
CA PRO A 64 0.16 -3.38 23.24
C PRO A 64 -0.15 -4.67 24.00
N GLU A 65 -1.26 -5.35 23.67
CA GLU A 65 -1.67 -6.60 24.30
C GLU A 65 -0.97 -7.82 23.70
N GLU A 66 -0.43 -7.67 22.48
CA GLU A 66 0.18 -8.76 21.73
C GLU A 66 1.70 -8.59 21.71
N GLY A 67 2.45 -9.63 22.07
CA GLY A 67 3.91 -9.59 22.11
C GLY A 67 4.60 -9.63 20.74
N HIS A 68 3.85 -9.65 19.63
CA HIS A 68 4.40 -9.76 18.28
C HIS A 68 3.58 -8.91 17.28
N PRO A 69 4.20 -8.40 16.20
CA PRO A 69 3.48 -7.72 15.13
C PRO A 69 2.52 -8.67 14.42
N ASN A 70 1.36 -8.13 14.01
CA ASN A 70 0.36 -8.86 13.25
C ASN A 70 0.12 -8.23 11.89
N ILE A 71 0.02 -9.06 10.84
CA ILE A 71 -0.35 -8.58 9.50
C ILE A 71 -1.87 -8.58 9.41
N ILE A 72 -2.45 -7.39 9.26
CA ILE A 72 -3.90 -7.19 9.16
C ILE A 72 -4.28 -6.70 7.76
N THR A 73 -5.55 -6.91 7.40
CA THR A 73 -6.12 -6.35 6.17
C THR A 73 -6.86 -5.06 6.50
N VAL A 74 -6.48 -3.96 5.85
CA VAL A 74 -7.06 -2.63 6.03
C VAL A 74 -7.72 -2.18 4.74
N GLY A 75 -8.95 -1.70 4.83
CA GLY A 75 -9.62 -1.07 3.69
C GLY A 75 -9.06 0.33 3.42
N CYS A 76 -8.88 0.70 2.17
CA CYS A 76 -8.42 2.01 1.72
C CYS A 76 -9.50 2.66 0.88
N ARG A 77 -9.98 3.82 1.32
CA ARG A 77 -10.90 4.64 0.54
C ARG A 77 -10.10 5.41 -0.52
N LEU A 78 -10.54 5.30 -1.77
CA LEU A 78 -10.08 6.16 -2.85
C LEU A 78 -10.58 7.58 -2.61
N SER A 79 -9.66 8.52 -2.39
CA SER A 79 -9.98 9.95 -2.36
C SER A 79 -9.77 10.54 -3.74
N ASN A 80 -10.84 11.01 -4.37
CA ASN A 80 -10.79 11.70 -5.66
C ASN A 80 -10.47 13.20 -5.51
N ALA A 81 -10.10 13.63 -4.29
CA ALA A 81 -10.01 15.02 -3.91
C ALA A 81 -8.55 15.48 -3.77
N SER A 82 -7.87 15.69 -4.92
CA SER A 82 -6.91 16.79 -5.12
C SER A 82 -6.25 16.69 -6.51
N SER A 83 -5.82 17.83 -7.01
CA SER A 83 -5.11 18.04 -8.28
C SER A 83 -3.73 17.37 -8.39
N ASP A 84 -3.33 16.55 -7.42
CA ASP A 84 -1.96 16.03 -7.24
C ASP A 84 -1.87 14.49 -7.27
N GLY A 85 -2.97 13.79 -7.57
CA GLY A 85 -2.99 12.35 -7.79
C GLY A 85 -3.97 11.59 -6.90
N ILE A 86 -4.10 10.29 -7.19
CA ILE A 86 -5.00 9.39 -6.44
C ILE A 86 -4.33 9.07 -5.10
N HIS A 87 -4.87 9.60 -4.00
CA HIS A 87 -4.40 9.30 -2.65
C HIS A 87 -5.34 8.29 -1.99
N HIS A 88 -4.81 7.12 -1.66
CA HIS A 88 -5.53 6.09 -0.91
C HIS A 88 -5.47 6.44 0.59
N LYS A 89 -6.63 6.63 1.22
CA LYS A 89 -6.73 6.85 2.66
C LYS A 89 -7.13 5.56 3.36
N PRO A 90 -6.28 4.95 4.20
CA PRO A 90 -6.65 3.75 4.94
C PRO A 90 -7.70 4.05 6.01
N LEU A 91 -8.61 3.10 6.17
CA LEU A 91 -9.70 3.09 7.14
C LEU A 91 -9.19 2.45 8.42
N VAL A 92 -8.50 3.25 9.24
CA VAL A 92 -7.85 2.77 10.46
C VAL A 92 -8.73 2.86 11.72
N SER A 93 -9.91 3.49 11.63
CA SER A 93 -10.79 3.74 12.78
C SER A 93 -11.24 2.48 13.51
N GLY A 94 -11.32 1.33 12.83
CA GLY A 94 -11.68 0.05 13.45
C GLY A 94 -10.55 -0.57 14.30
N HIS A 95 -9.33 -0.03 14.24
CA HIS A 95 -8.16 -0.56 14.95
C HIS A 95 -7.75 0.29 16.17
N PHE A 96 -8.37 1.44 16.37
CA PHE A 96 -8.06 2.35 17.46
C PHE A 96 -9.32 2.61 18.28
N LEU A 97 -9.32 2.18 19.54
CA LEU A 97 -10.43 2.38 20.48
C LEU A 97 -10.43 3.85 20.93
N ASP A 98 -11.33 4.65 20.37
CA ASP A 98 -11.70 6.01 20.80
C ASP A 98 -10.54 6.99 21.11
N GLY A 99 -9.71 7.25 20.10
CA GLY A 99 -8.71 8.32 20.17
C GLY A 99 -8.54 9.05 18.83
N GLN A 100 -8.05 10.29 18.89
CA GLN A 100 -7.55 10.95 17.68
C GLN A 100 -6.30 10.24 17.20
N VAL A 101 -6.42 9.57 16.06
CA VAL A 101 -5.31 8.92 15.38
C VAL A 101 -4.49 9.98 14.65
N GLU A 102 -3.21 10.02 14.93
CA GLU A 102 -2.23 10.80 14.18
C GLU A 102 -1.52 9.93 13.15
N SER A 103 -0.88 10.58 12.18
CA SER A 103 -0.14 9.90 11.13
C SER A 103 1.15 10.61 10.78
N ILE A 104 2.20 9.84 10.53
CA ILE A 104 3.49 10.33 10.06
C ILE A 104 3.96 9.51 8.85
N VAL A 105 4.60 10.19 7.89
CA VAL A 105 5.22 9.55 6.74
C VAL A 105 6.73 9.60 6.94
N LEU A 106 7.33 8.42 7.13
CA LEU A 106 8.78 8.28 7.15
C LEU A 106 9.27 8.11 5.71
N THR A 107 10.14 9.01 5.29
CA THR A 107 10.79 8.98 3.97
C THR A 107 12.27 8.64 4.06
N GLN A 108 12.82 8.58 5.28
CA GLN A 108 14.23 8.34 5.56
C GLN A 108 14.38 7.28 6.65
N ASP A 109 15.52 6.59 6.66
CA ASP A 109 15.92 5.67 7.72
C ASP A 109 16.56 6.42 8.91
N PHE A 110 17.03 5.68 9.91
CA PHE A 110 17.70 6.26 11.08
C PHE A 110 19.05 6.92 10.77
N ASN A 111 19.66 6.62 9.62
CA ASN A 111 20.90 7.22 9.15
C ASN A 111 20.65 8.47 8.28
N GLY A 112 19.39 8.81 8.00
CA GLY A 112 19.00 9.89 7.10
C GLY A 112 18.98 9.51 5.62
N GLU A 113 19.20 8.22 5.29
CA GLU A 113 19.16 7.73 3.93
C GLU A 113 17.70 7.57 3.46
N PRO A 114 17.37 7.95 2.22
CA PRO A 114 16.00 7.88 1.72
C PRO A 114 15.51 6.43 1.61
N LEU A 115 14.31 6.18 2.11
CA LEU A 115 13.64 4.89 1.96
C LEU A 115 13.22 4.68 0.52
N ARG A 116 13.40 3.45 0.01
CA ARG A 116 12.92 3.05 -1.32
C ARG A 116 11.42 3.28 -1.49
N PHE A 117 10.66 3.07 -0.42
CA PHE A 117 9.23 3.34 -0.34
C PHE A 117 8.94 4.06 0.98
N PRO A 118 8.22 5.20 0.98
CA PRO A 118 7.82 5.85 2.21
C PRO A 118 6.98 4.92 3.08
N LEU A 119 7.22 4.95 4.39
CA LEU A 119 6.43 4.21 5.37
C LEU A 119 5.44 5.17 6.01
N HIS A 120 4.15 4.84 5.90
CA HIS A 120 3.10 5.61 6.55
C HIS A 120 2.73 4.90 7.86
N LEU A 121 2.87 5.61 8.96
CA LEU A 121 2.56 5.14 10.31
C LEU A 121 1.31 5.84 10.81
N TRP A 122 0.44 5.09 11.47
CA TRP A 122 -0.70 5.60 12.22
C TRP A 122 -0.54 5.21 13.68
N TYR A 123 -0.79 6.15 14.58
CA TYR A 123 -0.57 5.92 16.00
C TYR A 123 -1.55 6.75 16.85
N LEU A 124 -1.75 6.31 18.08
CA LEU A 124 -2.41 7.11 19.11
C LEU A 124 -1.35 7.94 19.84
N PRO A 125 -1.45 9.28 19.86
CA PRO A 125 -0.48 10.12 20.56
C PRO A 125 -0.36 9.79 22.05
N THR A 126 -1.48 9.38 22.64
CA THR A 126 -1.55 8.94 24.05
C THR A 126 -0.72 7.68 24.33
N ALA A 127 -0.53 6.80 23.34
CA ALA A 127 0.30 5.60 23.48
C ALA A 127 1.81 5.91 23.48
N LEU A 128 2.20 7.14 23.08
CA LEU A 128 3.58 7.61 23.11
C LEU A 128 3.90 8.43 24.37
N LEU A 129 2.90 8.68 25.23
CA LEU A 129 3.11 9.43 26.45
C LEU A 129 3.92 8.60 27.46
N PRO A 130 4.89 9.23 28.16
CA PRO A 130 5.64 8.56 29.22
C PRO A 130 4.69 7.95 30.26
N CYS A 131 5.01 6.74 30.72
CA CYS A 131 4.30 6.01 31.78
C CYS A 131 2.91 5.46 31.43
N THR A 132 2.49 5.44 30.16
CA THR A 132 1.17 4.89 29.79
C THR A 132 1.18 3.38 29.57
N HIS A 133 2.25 2.80 29.02
CA HIS A 133 2.44 1.36 28.85
C HIS A 133 3.93 0.97 28.90
N ILE A 134 4.24 -0.28 29.25
CA ILE A 134 5.61 -0.81 29.20
C ILE A 134 5.99 -0.98 27.72
N HIS A 135 6.93 -0.17 27.24
CA HIS A 135 7.51 -0.35 25.91
C HIS A 135 8.40 -1.60 25.92
N HIS A 136 7.86 -2.71 25.43
CA HIS A 136 8.67 -3.89 25.15
C HIS A 136 9.40 -3.70 23.82
N ALA A 137 10.69 -4.04 23.78
CA ALA A 137 11.40 -4.12 22.52
C ALA A 137 10.74 -5.23 21.66
N ILE A 138 10.44 -4.89 20.41
CA ILE A 138 9.99 -5.86 19.42
C ILE A 138 11.26 -6.52 18.86
N PHE A 139 11.45 -7.81 19.15
CA PHE A 139 12.61 -8.61 18.74
C PHE A 139 12.35 -9.36 17.44
#